data_AF-A0A9P6LSZ5-F1
#
_entry.id   AF-A0A9P6LSZ5-F1
#
_cell.length_a   1.000
_cell.length_b   1.000
_cell.length_c   1.000
_cell.angle_alpha   90.00
_cell.angle_beta   90.00
_cell.angle_gamma   90.00
#
_symmetry.space_group_name_H-M   'P 1'
#
loop_
_entity.id
_entity.type
_entity.pdbx_description
1 polymer ?
#
loop_
_entity_poly.entity_id
_entity_poly.type
_entity_poly.pdbx_seq_one_letter_code
_entity_poly.pdbx_strand_id
1 'polypeptide(L)'
;KSKREKGSRASKEYGTYGVLTPADMWNKEGEFQAWLMEVKNLNPETIPQSKMKEHFVGFMEDFNTVTMPHEKFYNLNKWEERQRAIRMGEPLPEEKQGSVNLMNDEEQLKMKHRDRRKTNLSNQPQILMTQSQLHELRKVAHERVEADRLRKMGFDAGNRGVRYD
;
A
#
# COMPACT_ATOMS: atom_id res chain seq x y z
N LYS A 1 29.05 -25.19 -1.90
CA LYS A 1 28.75 -24.45 -0.65
C LYS A 1 29.05 -22.97 -0.90
N SER A 2 28.06 -22.16 -1.29
CA SER A 2 28.29 -20.73 -1.52
C SER A 2 28.35 -20.00 -0.19
N LYS A 3 29.45 -19.30 0.04
CA LYS A 3 29.71 -18.50 1.23
C LYS A 3 28.93 -17.20 1.04
N ARG A 4 27.78 -17.07 1.69
CA ARG A 4 27.01 -15.82 1.74
C ARG A 4 27.87 -14.80 2.47
N GLU A 5 28.48 -13.89 1.71
CA GLU A 5 29.19 -12.74 2.27
C GLU A 5 28.19 -11.95 3.11
N LYS A 6 28.41 -11.93 4.43
CA LYS A 6 27.77 -10.97 5.32
C LYS A 6 28.29 -9.61 4.91
N GLY A 7 27.53 -8.92 4.06
CA GLY A 7 27.81 -7.52 3.73
C GLY A 7 28.07 -6.76 5.02
N SER A 8 29.23 -6.13 5.11
CA SER A 8 29.54 -5.18 6.17
C SER A 8 28.36 -4.22 6.26
N ARG A 9 27.74 -4.09 7.44
CA ARG A 9 26.77 -3.03 7.70
C ARG A 9 27.49 -1.72 7.34
N ALA A 10 27.21 -1.17 6.16
CA ALA A 10 27.53 0.22 5.87
C ALA A 10 26.96 0.98 7.05
N SER A 11 27.83 1.65 7.82
CA SER A 11 27.42 2.37 9.00
C SER A 11 26.39 3.37 8.53
N LYS A 12 25.11 3.09 8.80
CA LYS A 12 24.03 3.97 8.36
C LYS A 12 24.29 5.32 9.02
N GLU A 13 24.38 6.35 8.21
CA GLU A 13 24.82 7.65 8.67
C GLU A 13 23.76 8.27 9.58
N TYR A 14 24.22 9.14 10.49
CA TYR A 14 23.36 9.87 11.41
C TYR A 14 22.20 10.52 10.66
N GLY A 15 20.97 10.34 11.16
CA GLY A 15 19.78 10.95 10.57
C GLY A 15 19.21 10.25 9.32
N THR A 16 19.67 9.04 8.95
CA THR A 16 19.11 8.27 7.82
C THR A 16 17.58 8.10 7.87
N TYR A 17 17.02 8.00 9.08
CA TYR A 17 15.57 7.82 9.31
C TYR A 17 14.90 9.08 9.86
N GLY A 18 15.57 10.23 9.80
CA GLY A 18 15.21 11.45 10.51
C GLY A 18 15.92 11.58 11.86
N VAL A 19 15.77 12.73 12.49
CA VAL A 19 16.32 13.04 13.81
C VAL A 19 15.15 13.22 14.77
N LEU A 20 15.10 12.41 15.82
CA LEU A 20 14.09 12.53 16.87
C LEU A 20 14.46 13.61 17.87
N THR A 21 13.44 14.33 18.33
CA THR A 21 13.52 15.28 19.43
C THR A 21 12.66 14.80 20.62
N PRO A 22 12.86 15.34 21.83
CA PRO A 22 12.01 15.00 22.98
C PRO A 22 10.51 15.26 22.76
N ALA A 23 10.16 16.15 21.82
CA ALA A 23 8.77 16.44 21.46
C ALA A 23 8.12 15.31 20.65
N ASP A 24 8.89 14.41 20.05
CA ASP A 24 8.40 13.31 19.22
C ASP A 24 8.03 12.05 20.01
N MET A 25 8.09 12.11 21.35
CA MET A 25 7.80 10.99 22.24
C MET A 25 6.41 10.36 21.97
N TRP A 26 5.41 11.18 21.66
CA TRP A 26 4.06 10.71 21.36
C TRP A 26 3.91 10.19 19.93
N ASN A 27 4.66 10.74 18.97
CA ASN A 27 4.61 10.33 17.56
C ASN A 27 5.26 8.96 17.35
N LYS A 28 6.27 8.63 18.16
CA LYS A 28 7.07 7.40 18.09
C LYS A 28 6.87 6.48 19.29
N GLU A 29 5.73 6.62 19.97
CA GLU A 29 5.42 5.85 21.17
C GLU A 29 5.37 4.34 20.86
N GLY A 30 4.80 3.94 19.72
CA GLY A 30 4.72 2.53 19.33
C GLY A 30 6.10 1.90 19.12
N GLU A 31 7.00 2.58 18.40
CA GLU A 31 8.38 2.14 18.22
C GLU A 31 9.16 2.08 19.54
N PHE A 32 8.96 3.08 20.40
CA PHE A 32 9.62 3.16 21.70
C PHE A 32 9.17 2.04 22.66
N GLN A 33 7.86 1.75 22.72
CA GLN A 33 7.33 0.63 23.52
C GLN A 33 7.87 -0.71 23.01
N ALA A 34 7.93 -0.92 21.69
CA ALA A 34 8.51 -2.13 21.11
C ALA A 34 10.00 -2.29 21.49
N TRP A 35 10.76 -1.19 21.47
CA TRP A 35 12.16 -1.20 21.89
C TRP A 35 12.33 -1.50 23.39
N LEU A 36 11.50 -0.92 24.25
CA LEU A 36 11.52 -1.21 25.69
C LEU A 36 11.29 -2.70 25.97
N MET A 37 10.32 -3.30 25.29
CA MET A 37 10.00 -4.72 25.48
C MET A 37 11.11 -5.64 24.97
N GLU A 38 11.72 -5.35 23.83
CA GLU A 38 12.64 -6.30 23.19
C GLU A 38 14.12 -6.07 23.54
N VAL A 39 14.54 -4.81 23.65
CA VAL A 39 15.94 -4.47 23.94
C VAL A 39 16.16 -4.37 25.45
N LYS A 40 15.24 -3.71 26.16
CA LYS A 40 15.36 -3.54 27.61
C LYS A 40 14.64 -4.64 28.41
N ASN A 41 13.79 -5.46 27.78
CA ASN A 41 12.96 -6.46 28.45
C ASN A 41 12.12 -5.87 29.60
N LEU A 42 11.69 -4.61 29.43
CA LEU A 42 10.87 -3.90 30.41
C LEU A 42 9.44 -3.74 29.88
N ASN A 43 8.46 -3.97 30.75
CA ASN A 43 7.06 -3.78 30.42
C ASN A 43 6.69 -2.29 30.56
N PRO A 44 6.17 -1.64 29.50
CA PRO A 44 5.88 -0.21 29.52
C PRO A 44 4.88 0.18 30.62
N GLU A 45 3.95 -0.70 30.96
CA GLU A 45 2.94 -0.46 32.02
C GLU A 45 3.52 -0.43 33.45
N THR A 46 4.72 -0.98 33.64
CA THR A 46 5.34 -1.07 34.97
C THR A 46 6.24 0.12 35.31
N ILE A 47 6.52 0.97 34.32
CA ILE A 47 7.51 2.04 34.44
C ILE A 47 6.81 3.37 34.73
N PRO A 48 7.24 4.14 35.75
CA PRO A 48 6.71 5.48 35.97
C PRO A 48 7.16 6.45 34.85
N GLN A 49 6.31 7.44 34.54
CA GLN A 49 6.53 8.39 33.44
C GLN A 49 7.90 9.10 33.47
N SER A 50 8.48 9.32 34.66
CA SER A 50 9.82 9.92 34.78
C SER A 50 10.91 9.05 34.18
N LYS A 51 10.90 7.74 34.51
CA LYS A 51 11.87 6.78 33.96
C LYS A 51 11.62 6.54 32.48
N MET A 52 10.36 6.61 32.04
CA MET A 52 10.03 6.50 30.62
C MET A 52 10.72 7.59 29.78
N LYS A 53 10.75 8.83 30.28
CA LYS A 53 11.48 9.94 29.63
C LYS A 53 13.00 9.73 29.60
N GLU A 54 13.59 9.21 30.67
CA GLU A 54 15.02 8.87 30.70
C GLU A 54 15.37 7.80 29.67
N HIS A 55 14.55 6.75 29.57
CA HIS A 55 14.72 5.72 28.56
C HIS A 55 14.49 6.24 27.14
N PHE A 56 13.61 7.23 26.97
CA PHE A 56 13.37 7.86 25.68
C PHE A 56 14.60 8.62 25.17
N VAL A 57 15.40 9.23 26.05
CA VAL A 57 16.67 9.87 25.65
C VAL A 57 17.64 8.84 25.07
N GLY A 58 17.80 7.68 25.70
CA GLY A 58 18.64 6.61 25.16
C GLY A 58 18.10 6.05 23.84
N PHE A 59 16.78 5.90 23.72
CA PHE A 59 16.14 5.53 22.45
C PHE A 59 16.40 6.56 21.35
N MET A 60 16.33 7.85 21.67
CA MET A 60 16.61 8.95 20.74
C MET A 60 18.07 8.89 20.24
N GLU A 61 19.03 8.62 21.11
CA GLU A 61 20.44 8.43 20.75
C GLU A 61 20.61 7.25 19.79
N ASP A 62 20.08 6.08 20.14
CA ASP A 62 20.21 4.87 19.32
C ASP A 62 19.48 5.00 17.97
N PHE A 63 18.35 5.72 17.94
CA PHE A 63 17.62 6.03 16.73
C PHE A 63 18.41 6.96 15.81
N ASN A 64 18.90 8.08 16.34
CA ASN A 64 19.58 9.11 15.55
C ASN A 64 20.94 8.62 15.03
N THR A 65 21.64 7.80 15.80
CA THR A 65 22.94 7.20 15.45
C THR A 65 22.81 5.90 14.64
N VAL A 66 21.58 5.45 14.41
CA VAL A 66 21.27 4.24 13.65
C VAL A 66 21.95 2.97 14.21
N THR A 67 22.04 2.87 15.53
CA THR A 67 22.71 1.76 16.24
C THR A 67 21.74 0.69 16.74
N MET A 68 20.44 0.82 16.45
CA MET A 68 19.41 -0.11 16.89
C MET A 68 19.63 -1.52 16.32
N PRO A 69 19.28 -2.59 17.07
CA PRO A 69 19.54 -3.96 16.63
C PRO A 69 18.81 -4.36 15.33
N HIS A 70 17.60 -3.85 15.12
CA HIS A 70 16.71 -4.24 14.02
C HIS A 70 16.00 -3.03 13.40
N GLU A 71 15.75 -3.08 12.08
CA GLU A 71 15.18 -1.94 11.33
C GLU A 71 13.73 -1.60 11.71
N LYS A 72 13.02 -2.55 12.33
CA LYS A 72 11.63 -2.39 12.76
C LYS A 72 11.43 -1.26 13.77
N PHE A 73 12.46 -0.94 14.55
CA PHE A 73 12.35 0.13 15.55
C PHE A 73 12.42 1.54 14.92
N TYR A 74 12.81 1.67 13.66
CA TYR A 74 12.75 2.97 12.97
C TYR A 74 11.35 3.28 12.45
N ASN A 75 10.65 2.25 11.95
CA ASN A 75 9.27 2.34 11.46
C ASN A 75 8.54 1.02 11.71
N LEU A 76 7.85 0.94 12.84
CA LEU A 76 7.12 -0.26 13.23
C LEU A 76 5.95 -0.53 12.29
N ASN A 77 5.19 0.50 11.92
CA ASN A 77 4.03 0.39 11.02
C ASN A 77 4.41 -0.24 9.67
N LYS A 78 5.47 0.28 9.02
CA LYS A 78 5.94 -0.26 7.74
C LYS A 78 6.40 -1.72 7.87
N TRP A 79 7.04 -2.07 8.98
CA TRP A 79 7.44 -3.44 9.25
C TRP A 79 6.23 -4.35 9.47
N GLU A 80 5.23 -3.91 10.24
CA GLU A 80 4.00 -4.66 10.46
C GLU A 80 3.18 -4.86 9.18
N GLU A 81 3.03 -3.82 8.37
CA GLU A 81 2.37 -3.90 7.06
C GLU A 81 3.05 -4.94 6.17
N ARG A 82 4.39 -4.92 6.13
CA ARG A 82 5.17 -5.95 5.42
C ARG A 82 4.90 -7.34 5.98
N GLN A 83 4.89 -7.51 7.30
CA GLN A 83 4.59 -8.81 7.93
C GLN A 83 3.14 -9.27 7.67
N ARG A 84 2.18 -8.35 7.65
CA ARG A 84 0.78 -8.64 7.32
C ARG A 84 0.65 -9.06 5.87
N ALA A 85 1.29 -8.36 4.93
CA ALA A 85 1.31 -8.74 3.52
C ALA A 85 1.89 -10.15 3.31
N ILE A 86 3.03 -10.46 3.96
CA ILE A 86 3.63 -11.80 3.93
C ILE A 86 2.65 -12.87 4.44
N ARG A 87 1.97 -12.62 5.58
CA ARG A 87 1.01 -13.57 6.15
C ARG A 87 -0.23 -13.76 5.28
N MET A 88 -0.68 -12.71 4.60
CA MET A 88 -1.83 -12.74 3.71
C MET A 88 -1.49 -13.28 2.31
N GLY A 89 -0.21 -13.55 2.03
CA GLY A 89 0.26 -14.00 0.71
C GLY A 89 0.19 -12.91 -0.36
N GLU A 90 0.06 -11.65 0.04
CA GLU A 90 0.04 -10.50 -0.88
C GLU A 90 1.49 -10.16 -1.29
N PRO A 91 1.76 -9.77 -2.55
CA PRO A 91 3.09 -9.30 -2.95
C PRO A 91 3.50 -8.15 -2.05
N LEU A 92 4.67 -8.28 -1.40
CA LEU A 92 5.21 -7.25 -0.53
C LEU A 92 5.30 -5.92 -1.31
N PRO A 93 4.97 -4.79 -0.68
CA PRO A 93 5.34 -3.49 -1.23
C PRO A 93 6.86 -3.49 -1.39
N GLU A 94 7.33 -3.51 -2.65
CA GLU A 94 8.74 -3.39 -2.96
C GLU A 94 9.22 -2.06 -2.36
N GLU A 95 10.18 -2.13 -1.43
CA GLU A 95 10.91 -0.93 -1.03
C GLU A 95 11.57 -0.41 -2.28
N LYS A 96 11.07 0.70 -2.82
CA LYS A 96 11.51 1.34 -4.06
C LYS A 96 13.03 1.51 -4.09
N GLN A 97 13.73 0.46 -4.49
CA GLN A 97 15.08 0.49 -5.01
C GLN A 97 14.92 0.41 -6.54
N GLY A 98 14.56 1.54 -7.13
CA GLY A 98 14.90 1.90 -8.51
C GLY A 98 14.41 1.06 -9.70
N SER A 99 13.80 -0.12 -9.52
CA SER A 99 13.31 -0.92 -10.66
C SER A 99 11.79 -1.00 -10.66
N VAL A 100 11.14 -0.20 -11.49
CA VAL A 100 9.73 -0.40 -11.82
C VAL A 100 9.66 -1.65 -12.69
N ASN A 101 9.14 -2.75 -12.17
CA ASN A 101 8.84 -3.93 -12.97
C ASN A 101 7.58 -3.65 -13.81
N LEU A 102 7.74 -3.07 -15.01
CA LEU A 102 6.61 -2.68 -15.91
C LEU A 102 5.63 -3.82 -16.17
N MET A 103 6.12 -5.06 -16.19
CA MET A 103 5.33 -6.26 -16.48
C MET A 103 4.36 -6.62 -15.34
N ASN A 104 4.73 -6.32 -14.08
CA ASN A 104 3.88 -6.57 -12.92
C ASN A 104 2.86 -5.43 -12.71
N ASP A 105 3.20 -4.21 -13.13
CA ASP A 105 2.33 -3.03 -13.03
C ASP A 105 1.06 -3.17 -13.89
N GLU A 106 1.18 -3.73 -15.11
CA GLU A 106 0.00 -3.97 -15.98
C GLU A 106 -0.99 -4.95 -15.35
N GLU A 107 -0.49 -6.02 -14.73
CA GLU A 107 -1.32 -7.04 -14.12
C GLU A 107 -2.02 -6.52 -12.85
N GLN A 108 -1.30 -5.77 -12.01
CA GLN A 108 -1.87 -5.10 -10.85
C GLN A 108 -2.93 -4.06 -11.24
N LEU A 109 -2.70 -3.29 -12.31
CA LEU A 109 -3.67 -2.33 -12.82
C LEU A 109 -4.94 -3.04 -13.32
N LYS A 110 -4.80 -4.19 -14.00
CA LYS A 110 -5.94 -5.03 -14.41
C LYS A 110 -6.73 -5.55 -13.22
N MET A 111 -6.08 -6.00 -12.15
CA MET A 111 -6.76 -6.45 -10.93
C MET A 111 -7.55 -5.29 -10.28
N LYS A 112 -6.91 -4.13 -10.07
CA LYS A 112 -7.58 -2.93 -9.52
C LYS A 112 -8.77 -2.50 -10.36
N HIS A 113 -8.67 -2.55 -11.68
CA HIS A 113 -9.81 -2.28 -12.56
C HIS A 113 -10.94 -3.30 -12.42
N ARG A 114 -10.62 -4.58 -12.23
CA ARG A 114 -11.63 -5.64 -12.01
C ARG A 114 -12.36 -5.46 -10.68
N ASP A 115 -11.64 -5.12 -9.62
CA ASP A 115 -12.25 -4.90 -8.30
C ASP A 115 -13.11 -3.65 -8.28
N ARG A 116 -12.64 -2.55 -8.89
CA ARG A 116 -13.45 -1.33 -9.06
C ARG A 116 -14.72 -1.58 -9.88
N ARG A 117 -14.68 -2.48 -10.88
CA ARG A 117 -15.89 -2.88 -11.62
C ARG A 117 -16.86 -3.68 -10.74
N LYS A 118 -16.35 -4.59 -9.91
CA LYS A 118 -17.19 -5.38 -8.99
C LYS A 118 -17.87 -4.52 -7.94
N THR A 119 -17.15 -3.59 -7.32
CA THR A 119 -17.72 -2.68 -6.31
C THR A 119 -18.74 -1.71 -6.92
N ASN A 120 -18.48 -1.24 -8.15
CA ASN A 120 -19.46 -0.44 -8.87
C ASN A 120 -20.71 -1.25 -9.26
N LEU A 121 -20.57 -2.54 -9.61
CA LEU A 121 -21.71 -3.41 -9.93
C LEU A 121 -22.59 -3.69 -8.72
N SER A 122 -22.01 -3.87 -7.52
CA SER A 122 -22.79 -4.11 -6.31
C SER A 122 -23.60 -2.89 -5.85
N ASN A 123 -23.17 -1.68 -6.23
CA ASN A 123 -23.83 -0.43 -5.88
C ASN A 123 -24.85 0.06 -6.93
N GLN A 124 -25.10 -0.71 -8.00
CA GLN A 124 -26.14 -0.36 -8.97
C GLN A 124 -27.52 -0.82 -8.49
N PRO A 125 -28.57 0.02 -8.61
CA PRO A 125 -29.93 -0.41 -8.34
C PRO A 125 -30.28 -1.59 -9.25
N GLN A 126 -30.87 -2.65 -8.70
CA GLN A 126 -31.30 -3.82 -9.45
C GLN A 126 -32.37 -3.39 -10.46
N ILE A 127 -31.98 -3.25 -11.73
CA ILE A 127 -32.92 -2.92 -12.81
C ILE A 127 -33.79 -4.15 -13.05
N LEU A 128 -35.05 -4.09 -12.64
CA LEU A 128 -36.08 -5.10 -12.89
C LEU A 128 -36.52 -5.04 -14.37
N MET A 129 -35.65 -5.45 -15.29
CA MET A 129 -35.96 -5.56 -16.72
C MET A 129 -36.24 -7.02 -17.11
N THR A 130 -37.14 -7.20 -18.06
CA THR A 130 -37.42 -8.53 -18.62
C THR A 130 -36.24 -9.01 -19.48
N GLN A 131 -36.07 -10.33 -19.61
CA GLN A 131 -34.97 -10.94 -20.35
C GLN A 131 -34.87 -10.46 -21.81
N SER A 132 -36.01 -10.16 -22.45
CA SER A 132 -36.07 -9.61 -23.81
C SER A 132 -35.52 -8.19 -23.88
N GLN A 133 -35.90 -7.33 -22.93
CA GLN A 133 -35.39 -5.95 -22.85
C GLN A 133 -33.88 -5.91 -22.60
N LEU A 134 -33.35 -6.84 -21.80
CA LEU A 134 -31.90 -6.98 -21.59
C LEU A 134 -31.16 -7.39 -22.87
N HIS A 135 -31.75 -8.29 -23.67
CA HIS A 135 -31.17 -8.70 -24.95
C HIS A 135 -31.16 -7.54 -25.96
N GLU A 136 -32.25 -6.76 -26.01
CA GLU A 136 -32.34 -5.58 -26.86
C GLU A 136 -31.34 -4.49 -26.46
N LEU A 137 -31.23 -4.19 -25.16
CA LEU A 137 -30.21 -3.26 -24.65
C LEU A 137 -28.79 -3.70 -24.98
N ARG A 138 -28.50 -5.00 -24.87
CA ARG A 138 -27.20 -5.56 -25.22
C ARG A 138 -26.91 -5.39 -26.72
N LYS A 139 -27.91 -5.59 -27.57
CA LYS A 139 -27.80 -5.39 -29.02
C LYS A 139 -27.52 -3.92 -29.35
N VAL A 140 -28.30 -2.99 -28.78
CA VAL A 140 -28.09 -1.55 -28.97
C VAL A 140 -26.71 -1.11 -28.50
N ALA A 141 -26.24 -1.62 -27.36
CA ALA A 141 -24.90 -1.32 -26.87
C ALA A 141 -23.80 -1.83 -27.83
N HIS A 142 -23.94 -3.03 -28.37
CA HIS A 142 -23.01 -3.59 -29.35
C HIS A 142 -22.96 -2.74 -30.62
N GLU A 143 -24.13 -2.40 -31.17
CA GLU A 143 -24.23 -1.57 -32.37
C GLU A 143 -23.63 -0.18 -32.18
N ARG A 144 -23.74 0.41 -30.98
CA ARG A 144 -23.07 1.69 -30.64
C ARG A 144 -21.57 1.56 -30.64
N VAL A 145 -21.03 0.50 -30.03
CA VAL A 145 -19.58 0.23 -30.00
C VAL A 145 -19.04 0.02 -31.41
N GLU A 146 -19.77 -0.69 -32.27
CA GLU A 146 -19.39 -0.90 -33.66
C GLU A 146 -19.47 0.40 -34.48
N ALA A 147 -20.51 1.21 -34.28
CA ALA A 147 -20.65 2.52 -34.93
C ALA A 147 -19.51 3.47 -34.52
N ASP A 148 -19.16 3.52 -33.24
CA ASP A 148 -18.03 4.31 -32.76
C ASP A 148 -16.69 3.79 -33.32
N ARG A 149 -16.55 2.47 -33.44
CA ARG A 149 -15.38 1.85 -34.07
C ARG A 149 -15.28 2.23 -35.55
N LEU A 150 -16.39 2.19 -36.29
CA LEU A 150 -16.45 2.62 -37.69
C LEU A 150 -16.14 4.10 -37.85
N ARG A 151 -16.70 4.96 -36.99
CA ARG A 151 -16.44 6.41 -36.98
C ARG A 151 -14.98 6.71 -36.69
N LYS A 152 -14.36 5.99 -35.74
CA LYS A 152 -12.93 6.11 -35.43
C LYS A 152 -12.03 5.65 -36.58
N MET A 153 -12.52 4.71 -37.40
CA MET A 153 -11.86 4.25 -38.63
C MET A 153 -12.17 5.15 -39.84
N GLY A 154 -12.88 6.27 -39.65
CA GLY A 154 -13.17 7.25 -40.71
C GLY A 154 -14.35 6.90 -41.61
N PHE A 155 -15.11 5.85 -41.30
CA PHE A 155 -16.33 5.49 -42.02
C PHE A 155 -17.54 6.21 -41.43
N ASP A 156 -18.48 6.63 -42.30
CA ASP A 156 -19.74 7.22 -41.85
C ASP A 156 -20.65 6.14 -41.27
N ALA A 157 -20.85 6.18 -39.95
CA ALA A 157 -21.68 5.23 -39.22
C ALA A 157 -23.14 5.71 -39.06
N GLY A 158 -23.50 6.89 -39.59
CA GLY A 158 -24.82 7.49 -39.44
C GLY A 158 -25.14 7.88 -37.98
N ASN A 159 -25.92 8.95 -37.79
CA ASN A 159 -26.27 9.39 -36.44
C ASN A 159 -27.48 8.60 -35.90
N ARG A 160 -27.23 7.42 -35.34
CA ARG A 160 -28.27 6.56 -34.71
C ARG A 160 -28.54 6.90 -33.23
N GLY A 161 -28.36 8.17 -32.85
CA GLY A 161 -28.68 8.66 -31.52
C GLY A 161 -30.20 8.77 -31.31
N VAL A 162 -30.70 8.23 -30.21
CA VAL A 162 -32.10 8.45 -29.79
C VAL A 162 -32.21 9.89 -29.30
N ARG A 163 -33.00 10.72 -30.00
CA ARG A 163 -33.39 12.05 -29.51
C ARG A 163 -34.55 11.84 -28.54
N TYR A 164 -34.45 12.41 -27.35
CA TYR A 164 -35.56 12.47 -26.42
C TYR A 164 -36.38 13.71 -26.79
N ASP A 165 -37.65 13.51 -27.16
CA ASP A 165 -38.66 14.57 -27.20
C ASP A 165 -39.22 14.82 -25.80
#